data_AF-A0A9X3WL51-F1
#
_entry.id   AF-A0A9X3WL51-F1
#
_cell.length_a   1.000
_cell.length_b   1.000
_cell.length_c   1.000
_cell.angle_alpha   90.00
_cell.angle_beta   90.00
_cell.angle_gamma   90.00
#
_symmetry.space_group_name_H-M   'P 1'
#
loop_
_entity.id
_entity.type
_entity.pdbx_description
1 polymer ?
#
loop_
_entity_poly.entity_id
_entity_poly.type
_entity_poly.pdbx_seq_one_letter_code
_entity_poly.pdbx_strand_id
1 'polypeptide(L)'
;MSNVLYQAKVGDGFAKKSLLRKNSLFKTAGEAVSEALAIKESLDKKYKNKIQWDYNGIMSGSVEKVKILQGLLNGDKKTIPFYLQIVTVGDETNVTPSSPKKPQKISAKDKKVVNQAISFLK
;
A
#
# COMPACT_ATOMS: atom_id res chain seq x y z
N MET A 1 -12.09 9.27 21.75
CA MET A 1 -12.01 8.89 20.32
C MET A 1 -10.57 8.59 20.05
N SER A 2 -10.25 7.33 19.77
CA SER A 2 -8.90 6.94 19.40
C SER A 2 -8.55 7.55 18.05
N ASN A 3 -7.54 8.41 17.98
CA ASN A 3 -6.96 8.94 16.76
C ASN A 3 -6.15 7.84 16.07
N VAL A 4 -6.87 6.94 15.42
CA VAL A 4 -6.29 5.90 14.58
C VAL A 4 -5.65 6.56 13.37
N LEU A 5 -4.35 6.33 13.17
CA LEU A 5 -3.62 6.78 12.00
C LEU A 5 -3.27 5.59 11.11
N TYR A 6 -3.07 5.85 9.83
CA TYR A 6 -2.75 4.84 8.83
C TYR A 6 -1.42 5.18 8.15
N GLN A 7 -0.62 4.17 7.85
CA GLN A 7 0.65 4.31 7.16
C GLN A 7 0.71 3.36 5.97
N ALA A 8 1.10 3.90 4.81
CA ALA A 8 1.43 3.11 3.64
C ALA A 8 2.84 2.51 3.77
N LYS A 9 2.95 1.20 3.58
CA LYS A 9 4.22 0.48 3.44
C LYS A 9 4.19 -0.36 2.17
N VAL A 10 5.31 -0.40 1.46
CA VAL A 10 5.44 -1.22 0.26
C VAL A 10 6.65 -2.12 0.39
N GLY A 11 6.48 -3.42 0.28
CA GLY A 11 7.59 -4.35 0.16
C GLY A 11 8.22 -4.27 -1.22
N ASP A 12 9.49 -3.90 -1.29
CA ASP A 12 10.31 -4.10 -2.49
C ASP A 12 10.85 -5.53 -2.44
N GLY A 13 10.22 -6.41 -3.21
CA GLY A 13 10.59 -7.82 -3.28
C GLY A 13 12.01 -8.05 -3.79
N PHE A 14 12.51 -7.15 -4.64
CA PHE A 14 13.87 -7.24 -5.17
C PHE A 14 14.92 -6.73 -4.17
N ALA A 15 14.68 -5.56 -3.57
CA ALA A 15 15.60 -4.96 -2.60
C ALA A 15 15.48 -5.57 -1.18
N LYS A 16 14.51 -6.47 -0.97
CA LYS A 16 14.15 -7.07 0.34
C LYS A 16 13.95 -6.02 1.45
N LYS A 17 13.51 -4.82 1.07
CA LYS A 17 13.31 -3.69 1.98
C LYS A 17 11.88 -3.19 1.87
N SER A 18 11.32 -2.77 3.00
CA SER A 18 10.06 -2.04 2.98
C SER A 18 10.35 -0.57 2.64
N LEU A 19 9.77 -0.10 1.55
CA LEU A 19 9.71 1.30 1.18
C LEU A 19 8.52 1.94 1.90
N LEU A 20 8.81 3.00 2.64
CA LEU A 20 7.83 3.85 3.28
C LEU A 20 8.34 5.28 3.21
N ARG A 21 7.44 6.24 3.05
CA ARG A 21 7.80 7.64 3.17
C ARG A 21 7.99 7.95 4.66
N LYS A 22 9.15 8.49 5.03
CA LYS A 22 9.41 8.86 6.43
C LYS A 22 8.34 9.86 6.89
N ASN A 23 7.81 9.65 8.09
CA ASN A 23 6.79 10.49 8.72
C ASN A 23 5.49 10.66 7.91
N SER A 24 5.14 9.68 7.06
CA SER A 24 3.83 9.68 6.38
C SER A 24 2.81 8.87 7.18
N LEU A 25 2.03 9.56 8.00
CA LEU A 25 0.81 9.05 8.63
C LEU A 25 -0.41 9.75 8.04
N PHE A 26 -1.54 9.07 7.99
CA PHE A 26 -2.76 9.52 7.34
C PHE A 26 -3.96 9.34 8.27
N LYS A 27 -4.98 10.19 8.14
CA LYS A 27 -6.18 10.12 9.00
C LYS A 27 -7.13 9.00 8.56
N THR A 28 -7.05 8.60 7.30
CA THR A 28 -7.98 7.61 6.73
C THR A 28 -7.23 6.48 6.01
N ALA A 29 -7.83 5.29 6.03
CA ALA A 29 -7.36 4.16 5.24
C ALA A 29 -7.28 4.51 3.75
N GLY A 30 -8.23 5.28 3.22
CA GLY A 30 -8.26 5.68 1.81
C GLY A 30 -7.04 6.54 1.41
N GLU A 31 -6.61 7.46 2.27
CA GLU A 31 -5.40 8.24 2.05
C GLU A 31 -4.14 7.36 2.03
N ALA A 32 -4.02 6.44 2.98
CA ALA A 32 -2.90 5.49 3.03
C ALA A 32 -2.87 4.57 1.81
N VAL A 33 -4.03 4.08 1.35
CA VAL A 33 -4.11 3.26 0.13
C VAL A 33 -3.73 4.07 -1.11
N SER A 34 -4.14 5.35 -1.18
CA SER A 34 -3.74 6.24 -2.27
C SER A 34 -2.22 6.44 -2.32
N GLU A 35 -1.57 6.68 -1.18
CA GLU A 35 -0.11 6.76 -1.09
C GLU A 35 0.55 5.44 -1.52
N ALA A 36 0.03 4.29 -1.06
CA ALA A 36 0.54 2.98 -1.47
C ALA A 36 0.48 2.78 -3.00
N LEU A 37 -0.62 3.22 -3.64
CA LEU A 37 -0.75 3.18 -5.09
C LEU A 37 0.21 4.13 -5.82
N ALA A 38 0.48 5.32 -5.26
CA ALA A 38 1.48 6.23 -5.80
C ALA A 38 2.90 5.64 -5.73
N ILE A 39 3.22 4.94 -4.63
CA ILE A 39 4.48 4.20 -4.50
C ILE A 39 4.52 3.02 -5.49
N LYS A 40 3.42 2.29 -5.67
CA LYS A 40 3.30 1.26 -6.73
C LYS A 40 3.63 1.82 -8.11
N GLU A 41 3.05 2.95 -8.49
CA GLU A 41 3.33 3.54 -9.80
C GLU A 41 4.83 3.89 -9.97
N SER A 42 5.47 4.35 -8.89
CA SER A 42 6.90 4.62 -8.87
C SER A 42 7.73 3.34 -9.00
N LEU A 43 7.30 2.25 -8.38
CA LEU A 43 7.93 0.93 -8.53
C LEU A 43 7.73 0.37 -9.94
N ASP A 44 6.53 0.47 -10.49
CA ASP A 44 6.24 0.05 -11.86
C ASP A 44 7.19 0.78 -12.82
N LYS A 45 7.38 2.10 -12.67
CA LYS A 45 8.38 2.86 -13.44
C LYS A 45 9.81 2.35 -13.21
N LYS A 46 10.23 2.17 -11.95
CA LYS A 46 11.58 1.70 -11.57
C LYS A 46 11.91 0.33 -12.18
N TYR A 47 10.94 -0.59 -12.20
CA TYR A 47 11.09 -1.95 -12.73
C TYR A 47 10.56 -2.08 -14.17
N LYS A 48 10.43 -0.98 -14.92
CA LYS A 48 10.01 -0.96 -16.34
C LYS A 48 8.69 -1.71 -16.61
N ASN A 49 7.72 -1.57 -15.71
CA ASN A 49 6.40 -2.22 -15.72
C ASN A 49 6.44 -3.75 -15.75
N LYS A 50 7.52 -4.35 -15.23
CA LYS A 50 7.69 -5.81 -15.16
C LYS A 50 7.03 -6.43 -13.93
N ILE A 51 6.50 -5.63 -13.01
CA ILE A 51 5.80 -6.16 -11.84
C ILE A 51 4.40 -6.57 -12.26
N GLN A 52 4.09 -7.85 -12.15
CA GLN A 52 2.76 -8.37 -12.36
C GLN A 52 2.00 -8.36 -11.04
N TRP A 53 1.12 -7.38 -10.89
CA TRP A 53 0.26 -7.26 -9.72
C TRP A 53 -0.94 -8.22 -9.80
N ASP A 54 -1.16 -8.96 -8.72
CA ASP A 54 -2.28 -9.86 -8.55
C ASP A 54 -3.49 -9.13 -7.95
N TYR A 55 -4.39 -8.68 -8.82
CA TYR A 55 -5.64 -8.02 -8.43
C TYR A 55 -6.77 -9.00 -8.08
N ASN A 56 -6.56 -10.31 -8.28
CA ASN A 56 -7.53 -11.34 -7.93
C ASN A 56 -7.22 -11.97 -6.56
N GLY A 57 -6.01 -11.75 -6.05
CA GLY A 57 -5.59 -12.17 -4.72
C GLY A 57 -6.45 -11.56 -3.61
N ILE A 58 -6.65 -12.34 -2.55
CA ILE A 58 -7.40 -11.91 -1.37
C ILE A 58 -6.49 -11.04 -0.49
N MET A 59 -7.05 -9.96 0.07
CA MET A 59 -6.36 -9.17 1.08
C MET A 59 -6.00 -10.04 2.27
N SER A 60 -4.77 -9.94 2.76
CA SER A 60 -4.26 -10.82 3.81
C SER A 60 -3.65 -10.02 4.95
N GLY A 61 -3.83 -10.48 6.18
CA GLY A 61 -3.30 -9.82 7.38
C GLY A 61 -4.38 -9.51 8.40
N SER A 62 -4.08 -8.60 9.32
CA SER A 62 -4.97 -8.14 10.40
C SER A 62 -5.35 -6.66 10.20
N VAL A 63 -6.29 -6.16 11.01
CA VAL A 63 -6.70 -4.75 11.01
C VAL A 63 -5.52 -3.81 11.31
N GLU A 64 -4.55 -4.27 12.08
CA GLU A 64 -3.31 -3.52 12.36
C GLU A 64 -2.35 -3.48 11.16
N LYS A 65 -2.40 -4.51 10.31
CA LYS A 65 -1.45 -4.69 9.21
C LYS A 65 -2.06 -5.54 8.12
N VAL A 66 -2.56 -4.90 7.07
CA VAL A 66 -3.19 -5.55 5.93
C VAL A 66 -2.37 -5.40 4.66
N LYS A 67 -2.14 -6.50 3.94
CA LYS A 67 -1.60 -6.51 2.59
C LYS A 67 -2.76 -6.44 1.61
N ILE A 68 -2.79 -5.38 0.81
CA ILE A 68 -3.90 -5.06 -0.08
C ILE A 68 -3.64 -5.51 -1.52
N LEU A 69 -2.38 -5.67 -1.90
CA LEU A 69 -2.00 -6.08 -3.25
C LEU A 69 -0.63 -6.75 -3.22
N GLN A 70 -0.46 -7.82 -4.00
CA GLN A 70 0.82 -8.51 -4.17
C GLN A 70 1.27 -8.41 -5.63
N GLY A 71 2.57 -8.33 -5.87
CA GLY A 71 3.14 -8.32 -7.21
C GLY A 71 4.37 -9.21 -7.31
N LEU A 72 4.62 -9.78 -8.49
CA LEU A 72 5.79 -10.60 -8.78
C LEU A 72 6.59 -10.00 -9.93
N LEU A 73 7.92 -10.00 -9.82
CA LEU A 73 8.76 -9.52 -10.91
C LEU A 73 8.73 -10.53 -12.05
N ASN A 74 8.33 -10.09 -13.25
CA ASN A 74 8.11 -10.94 -14.42
C ASN A 74 7.14 -12.12 -14.18
N GLY A 75 6.29 -12.05 -13.14
CA GLY A 75 5.44 -13.18 -12.74
C GLY A 75 6.20 -14.36 -12.12
N ASP A 76 7.48 -14.21 -11.82
CA ASP A 76 8.30 -15.30 -11.27
C ASP A 76 7.97 -15.53 -9.79
N LYS A 77 7.30 -16.65 -9.51
CA LYS A 77 6.92 -17.08 -8.16
C LYS A 77 8.11 -17.45 -7.27
N LYS A 78 9.30 -17.65 -7.85
CA LYS A 78 10.54 -17.89 -7.09
C LYS A 78 11.14 -16.59 -6.56
N THR A 79 10.75 -15.45 -7.10
CA THR A 79 11.18 -14.14 -6.61
C THR A 79 10.37 -13.73 -5.39
N ILE A 80 11.00 -12.97 -4.49
CA ILE A 80 10.29 -12.43 -3.33
C ILE A 80 9.24 -11.44 -3.85
N PRO A 81 7.99 -11.53 -3.39
CA PRO A 81 6.93 -10.70 -3.89
C PRO A 81 7.05 -9.25 -3.43
N PHE A 82 6.63 -8.34 -4.30
CA PHE A 82 6.25 -7.00 -3.93
C PHE A 82 4.90 -7.05 -3.22
N TYR A 83 4.70 -6.17 -2.25
CA TYR A 83 3.41 -6.07 -1.57
C TYR A 83 3.07 -4.62 -1.24
N LEU A 84 1.84 -4.22 -1.47
CA LEU A 84 1.26 -3.01 -0.90
C LEU A 84 0.62 -3.38 0.43
N GLN A 85 0.95 -2.64 1.47
CA GLN A 85 0.52 -2.92 2.82
C GLN A 85 0.14 -1.63 3.54
N ILE A 86 -0.97 -1.67 4.25
CA ILE A 86 -1.42 -0.60 5.13
C ILE A 86 -1.17 -1.05 6.55
N VAL A 87 -0.59 -0.16 7.34
CA VAL A 87 -0.36 -0.35 8.77
C VAL A 87 -1.22 0.65 9.51
N THR A 88 -1.96 0.17 10.50
CA THR A 88 -2.71 1.00 11.43
C THR A 88 -1.80 1.30 12.61
N VAL A 89 -1.63 2.59 12.90
CA VAL A 89 -0.83 3.11 13.99
C VAL A 89 -1.81 3.66 15.03
N GLY A 90 -1.71 3.15 16.26
CA GLY A 90 -2.55 3.60 17.38
C GLY A 90 -2.28 5.07 17.76
N ASP A 91 -3.06 5.58 18.72
CA ASP A 91 -3.05 6.97 19.21
C ASP A 91 -1.65 7.56 19.44
N GLU A 92 -1.07 8.14 18.40
CA GLU A 92 0.09 9.02 18.52
C GLU A 92 -0.42 10.46 18.59
N THR A 93 -0.66 10.95 19.81
CA THR A 93 -1.24 12.27 20.09
C THR A 93 -0.38 13.45 19.60
N ASN A 94 0.85 13.20 19.17
CA ASN A 94 1.81 14.21 18.73
C ASN A 94 2.19 14.14 17.24
N VAL A 95 1.48 13.35 16.42
CA VAL A 95 1.82 13.24 15.00
C VAL A 95 0.81 13.96 14.11
N THR A 96 1.30 14.97 13.40
CA THR A 96 0.55 15.68 12.37
C THR A 96 0.35 14.77 11.15
N PRO A 97 -0.89 14.46 10.76
CA PRO A 97 -1.14 13.66 9.57
C PRO A 97 -0.63 14.38 8.32
N SER A 98 0.04 13.62 7.47
CA SER A 98 0.59 14.09 6.20
C SER A 98 -0.46 13.99 5.09
N SER A 99 -0.34 14.84 4.08
CA SER A 99 -1.15 14.68 2.86
C SER A 99 -0.62 13.51 2.02
N PRO A 100 -1.51 12.64 1.51
CA PRO A 100 -1.11 11.52 0.67
C PRO A 100 -0.67 12.01 -0.71
N LYS A 101 0.34 11.35 -1.26
CA LYS A 101 0.63 11.38 -2.68
C LYS A 101 -0.47 10.64 -3.41
N LYS A 102 -1.05 11.29 -4.41
CA LYS A 102 -2.02 10.66 -5.30
C LYS A 102 -1.27 10.05 -6.50
N PRO A 103 -1.60 8.82 -6.91
CA PRO A 103 -1.08 8.26 -8.15
C PRO A 103 -1.54 9.11 -9.34
N GLN A 104 -0.71 9.22 -10.38
CA GLN A 104 -1.05 9.97 -11.60
C GLN A 104 -2.09 9.21 -12.44
N LYS A 105 -2.05 7.88 -12.39
CA LYS A 105 -2.99 7.01 -13.10
C LYS A 105 -3.60 6.00 -12.13
N ILE A 106 -4.93 5.94 -12.11
CA ILE A 106 -5.69 4.94 -11.35
C ILE A 106 -6.49 4.11 -12.36
N SER A 107 -6.18 2.82 -12.46
CA SER A 107 -6.96 1.90 -13.29
C SER A 107 -8.27 1.51 -12.60
N ALA A 108 -9.22 0.95 -13.36
CA ALA A 108 -10.44 0.40 -12.79
C ALA A 108 -10.16 -0.73 -11.77
N LYS A 109 -9.07 -1.49 -11.96
CA LYS A 109 -8.63 -2.53 -11.02
C LYS A 109 -8.08 -1.92 -9.72
N ASP A 110 -7.30 -0.84 -9.83
CA ASP A 110 -6.81 -0.12 -8.65
C ASP A 110 -7.97 0.46 -7.82
N LYS A 111 -9.02 0.99 -8.46
CA LYS A 111 -10.23 1.46 -7.74
C LYS A 111 -10.91 0.35 -6.94
N LYS A 112 -10.97 -0.88 -7.48
CA LYS A 112 -11.54 -2.03 -6.75
C LYS A 112 -10.72 -2.34 -5.51
N VAL A 113 -9.39 -2.34 -5.62
CA VAL A 113 -8.49 -2.55 -4.48
C VAL A 113 -8.67 -1.46 -3.43
N VAL A 114 -8.80 -0.20 -3.83
CA VAL A 114 -9.09 0.92 -2.91
C VAL A 114 -10.36 0.66 -2.12
N ASN A 115 -11.46 0.36 -2.81
CA ASN A 115 -12.76 0.15 -2.17
C ASN A 115 -12.75 -1.06 -1.21
N GLN A 116 -12.13 -2.17 -1.62
CA GLN A 116 -11.98 -3.35 -0.76
C GLN A 116 -11.13 -3.05 0.47
N ALA A 117 -10.02 -2.33 0.31
CA ALA A 117 -9.10 -2.02 1.42
C ALA A 117 -9.76 -1.07 2.43
N ILE A 118 -10.49 -0.06 1.95
CA ILE A 118 -11.26 0.83 2.80
C ILE A 118 -12.34 0.04 3.55
N SER A 119 -13.05 -0.88 2.89
CA SER A 119 -14.08 -1.68 3.55
C SER A 119 -13.53 -2.64 4.59
N PHE A 120 -12.31 -3.17 4.38
CA PHE A 120 -11.66 -4.09 5.31
C PHE A 120 -11.13 -3.38 6.57
N LEU A 121 -10.71 -2.12 6.42
CA LEU A 121 -10.14 -1.30 7.50
C LEU A 121 -11.20 -0.41 8.19
N LYS A 122 -12.48 -0.60 7.90
CA LYS A 122 -13.59 0.19 8.44
C LYS A 122 -14.11 -0.35 9.76
#